data_AF-A0A5N8UFB0-F1
#
_entry.id   AF-A0A5N8UFB0-F1
#
_cell.length_a   1.000
_cell.length_b   1.000
_cell.length_c   1.000
_cell.angle_alpha   90.00
_cell.angle_beta   90.00
_cell.angle_gamma   90.00
#
_symmetry.space_group_name_H-M   'P 1'
#
loop_
_entity.id
_entity.type
_entity.pdbx_description
1 polymer ?
#
loop_
_entity_poly.entity_id
_entity_poly.type
_entity_poly.pdbx_seq_one_letter_code
_entity_poly.pdbx_strand_id
1 'polypeptide(L)'
;MIHHLSDIGILGEIKLTDKDVKLSNDFYLKKMITPSIEGIFSSRGKRYYMNLTFDELISDISNYINQYGNTAECHHSRYILLDYILNGLLRIVDTLIINNAKDEVINQVIDKALETAKLIVDYFLGKTLGPLSRLFFDVPDAIKRLQPRVYLEGDNHLLSLLFSMYTPSKDVCVGILFGGGACAAVYAAYHDVQLNYVKLSYYDDIGRSSKKLWGRQVNIDASVLLLDDNCGTGNTLLWAKDILHERYDIDAKIGAVELHWEKLLRVKGYDHQDTVFDLSQLDYLSPWTFRHHKLLNYLVNSDASPSNHKLTTIRDWANYSRTIIYLLSDLGISDIGFERAKQFYFNLDL
;
A
#
# COMPACT_ATOMS: atom_id res chain seq x y z
N MET A 1 -14.51 13.98 3.38
CA MET A 1 -15.02 13.07 4.42
C MET A 1 -14.86 11.66 3.88
N ILE A 2 -14.08 10.79 4.54
CA ILE A 2 -13.90 9.39 4.08
C ILE A 2 -15.07 8.59 4.66
N HIS A 3 -15.93 8.03 3.81
CA HIS A 3 -17.22 7.48 4.23
C HIS A 3 -17.13 6.10 4.89
N HIS A 4 -16.09 5.33 4.58
CA HIS A 4 -15.97 3.92 4.97
C HIS A 4 -14.87 3.64 6.00
N LEU A 5 -14.43 4.66 6.73
CA LEU A 5 -13.45 4.53 7.81
C LEU A 5 -13.88 3.51 8.88
N SER A 6 -15.19 3.39 9.15
CA SER A 6 -15.74 2.41 10.10
C SER A 6 -15.87 0.99 9.54
N ASP A 7 -15.89 0.87 8.21
CA ASP A 7 -16.29 -0.35 7.53
C ASP A 7 -15.08 -1.12 7.00
N ILE A 8 -13.94 -0.46 6.83
CA ILE A 8 -12.68 -1.08 6.44
C ILE A 8 -11.63 -0.85 7.54
N GLY A 9 -11.25 -1.94 8.21
CA GLY A 9 -10.09 -2.03 9.06
C GLY A 9 -8.79 -1.86 8.26
N ILE A 10 -7.79 -1.35 8.95
CA ILE A 10 -6.49 -0.98 8.37
C ILE A 10 -5.77 -2.18 7.77
N LEU A 11 -6.05 -3.44 8.15
CA LEU A 11 -5.41 -4.60 7.51
C LEU A 11 -6.28 -5.27 6.43
N GLY A 12 -7.28 -4.54 5.93
CA GLY A 12 -8.25 -5.07 4.98
C GLY A 12 -9.38 -5.83 5.66
N GLU A 13 -9.56 -5.75 6.99
CA GLU A 13 -10.83 -6.18 7.57
C GLU A 13 -11.97 -5.36 6.97
N ILE A 14 -13.07 -5.98 6.59
CA ILE A 14 -14.27 -5.32 6.11
C ILE A 14 -15.44 -5.80 6.96
N LYS A 15 -16.20 -4.85 7.49
CA LYS A 15 -17.47 -5.16 8.11
C LYS A 15 -18.51 -5.36 7.00
N LEU A 16 -18.95 -6.60 6.81
CA LEU A 16 -20.03 -6.92 5.87
C LEU A 16 -21.31 -7.13 6.67
N THR A 17 -22.40 -6.49 6.26
CA THR A 17 -23.72 -6.81 6.82
C THR A 17 -24.21 -8.15 6.27
N ASP A 18 -25.16 -8.80 6.96
CA ASP A 18 -25.81 -10.02 6.43
C ASP A 18 -26.45 -9.79 5.05
N LYS A 19 -26.84 -8.54 4.76
CA LYS A 19 -27.36 -8.15 3.45
C LYS A 19 -26.25 -8.14 2.40
N ASP A 20 -25.06 -7.63 2.75
CA ASP A 20 -23.90 -7.65 1.85
C ASP A 20 -23.49 -9.09 1.53
N VAL A 21 -23.44 -9.97 2.54
CA VAL A 21 -23.12 -11.40 2.35
C VAL A 21 -24.14 -12.07 1.42
N LYS A 22 -25.44 -11.80 1.59
CA LYS A 22 -26.52 -12.38 0.77
C LYS A 22 -26.56 -11.85 -0.67
N LEU A 23 -26.26 -10.58 -0.89
CA LEU A 23 -26.22 -9.96 -2.23
C LEU A 23 -24.97 -10.35 -3.02
N SER A 24 -23.92 -10.70 -2.28
CA SER A 24 -22.72 -11.26 -2.85
C SER A 24 -23.00 -12.71 -3.24
N ASN A 25 -22.94 -13.06 -4.53
CA ASN A 25 -23.18 -14.44 -4.94
C ASN A 25 -22.19 -15.37 -4.20
N ASP A 26 -22.76 -16.12 -3.26
CA ASP A 26 -22.13 -16.56 -2.00
C ASP A 26 -20.92 -17.52 -2.18
N PHE A 27 -20.69 -18.05 -3.37
CA PHE A 27 -19.61 -19.02 -3.61
C PHE A 27 -18.23 -18.39 -3.83
N TYR A 28 -18.18 -17.21 -4.46
CA TYR A 28 -16.91 -16.62 -4.89
C TYR A 28 -16.24 -15.83 -3.78
N LEU A 29 -17.01 -14.95 -3.13
CA LEU A 29 -16.50 -14.14 -2.02
C LEU A 29 -16.17 -14.98 -0.78
N LYS A 30 -16.89 -16.08 -0.51
CA LYS A 30 -16.50 -17.04 0.54
C LYS A 30 -15.09 -17.62 0.39
N LYS A 31 -14.56 -17.69 -0.85
CA LYS A 31 -13.18 -18.15 -1.10
C LYS A 31 -12.14 -17.04 -0.98
N MET A 32 -12.59 -15.78 -1.07
CA MET A 32 -11.76 -14.58 -1.03
C MET A 32 -11.72 -13.94 0.36
N ILE A 33 -12.73 -14.17 1.19
CA ILE A 33 -12.78 -13.62 2.53
C ILE A 33 -12.42 -14.67 3.58
N THR A 34 -11.94 -14.24 4.73
CA THR A 34 -11.79 -15.10 5.91
C THR A 34 -12.61 -14.51 7.05
N PRO A 35 -13.50 -15.29 7.69
CA PRO A 35 -14.20 -14.82 8.89
C PRO A 35 -13.18 -14.42 9.95
N SER A 36 -13.30 -13.21 10.49
CA SER A 36 -12.44 -12.78 11.59
C SER A 36 -13.17 -12.88 12.93
N ILE A 37 -14.35 -12.25 13.05
CA ILE A 37 -15.20 -12.16 14.26
C ILE A 37 -16.64 -11.89 13.79
N GLU A 38 -17.67 -12.31 14.53
CA GLU A 38 -19.11 -12.16 14.19
C GLU A 38 -19.45 -10.93 13.32
N GLY A 39 -19.79 -11.14 12.04
CA GLY A 39 -20.17 -10.09 11.09
C GLY A 39 -19.02 -9.26 10.48
N ILE A 40 -17.77 -9.64 10.73
CA ILE A 40 -16.56 -8.99 10.20
C ILE A 40 -15.75 -10.01 9.40
N PHE A 41 -15.32 -9.62 8.21
CA PHE A 41 -14.63 -10.47 7.25
C PHE A 41 -13.36 -9.79 6.76
N SER A 42 -12.23 -10.49 6.68
CA SER A 42 -11.06 -9.95 5.99
C SER A 42 -11.25 -9.97 4.48
N SER A 43 -10.97 -8.85 3.79
CA SER A 43 -10.86 -8.78 2.32
C SER A 43 -9.69 -9.58 1.78
N ARG A 44 -8.80 -10.07 2.63
CA ARG A 44 -7.59 -10.81 2.25
C ARG A 44 -7.62 -12.20 2.83
N GLY A 45 -8.39 -13.08 2.19
CA GLY A 45 -8.47 -14.47 2.56
C GLY A 45 -7.32 -15.31 2.01
N LYS A 46 -7.41 -16.64 2.20
CA LYS A 46 -6.37 -17.60 1.78
C LYS A 46 -5.93 -17.40 0.32
N ARG A 47 -6.86 -17.11 -0.60
CA ARG A 47 -6.53 -16.91 -2.03
C ARG A 47 -5.59 -15.72 -2.28
N TYR A 48 -5.64 -14.68 -1.43
CA TYR A 48 -4.80 -13.48 -1.57
C TYR A 48 -3.31 -13.83 -1.45
N TYR A 49 -2.99 -14.76 -0.55
CA TYR A 49 -1.63 -15.21 -0.23
C TYR A 49 -1.26 -16.53 -0.91
N MET A 50 -1.97 -16.95 -1.96
CA MET A 50 -1.59 -18.15 -2.70
C MET A 50 -0.39 -17.89 -3.60
N ASN A 51 0.56 -18.83 -3.57
CA ASN A 51 1.63 -18.92 -4.54
C ASN A 51 1.04 -19.47 -5.86
N LEU A 52 0.77 -18.56 -6.79
CA LEU A 52 0.21 -18.85 -8.10
C LEU A 52 1.29 -18.63 -9.15
N THR A 53 1.20 -19.36 -10.25
CA THR A 53 1.96 -19.03 -11.46
C THR A 53 1.47 -17.71 -12.05
N PHE A 54 2.29 -17.08 -12.88
CA PHE A 54 1.95 -15.86 -13.60
C PHE A 54 0.64 -16.02 -14.40
N ASP A 55 0.50 -17.15 -15.10
CA ASP A 55 -0.70 -17.45 -15.91
C ASP A 55 -1.96 -17.63 -15.06
N GLU A 56 -1.85 -18.35 -13.93
CA GLU A 56 -2.95 -18.49 -12.96
C GLU A 56 -3.36 -17.14 -12.39
N LEU A 57 -2.40 -16.25 -12.09
CA LEU A 57 -2.67 -14.93 -11.56
C LEU A 57 -3.38 -14.02 -12.58
N ILE A 58 -2.98 -14.08 -13.86
CA ILE A 58 -3.67 -13.38 -14.96
C ILE A 58 -5.10 -13.88 -15.15
N SER A 59 -5.30 -15.21 -15.06
CA SER A 59 -6.62 -15.83 -15.13
C SER A 59 -7.52 -15.36 -13.98
N ASP A 60 -6.98 -15.32 -12.76
CA ASP A 60 -7.68 -14.78 -11.59
C ASP A 60 -8.08 -13.32 -11.79
N ILE A 61 -7.14 -12.45 -12.19
CA ILE A 61 -7.42 -11.02 -12.45
C ILE A 61 -8.50 -10.85 -13.51
N SER A 62 -8.42 -11.60 -14.60
CA SER A 62 -9.41 -11.55 -15.68
C SER A 62 -10.80 -11.95 -15.19
N ASN A 63 -10.87 -12.99 -14.34
CA ASN A 63 -12.12 -13.40 -13.71
C ASN A 63 -12.64 -12.32 -12.75
N TYR A 64 -11.78 -11.74 -11.90
CA TYR A 64 -12.15 -10.67 -10.99
C TYR A 64 -12.70 -9.44 -11.71
N ILE A 65 -12.09 -9.03 -12.84
CA ILE A 65 -12.59 -7.93 -13.68
C ILE A 65 -14.00 -8.24 -14.21
N ASN A 66 -14.24 -9.47 -14.68
CA ASN A 66 -15.56 -9.89 -15.15
C ASN A 66 -16.59 -9.90 -14.02
N GLN A 67 -16.23 -10.41 -12.83
CA GLN A 67 -17.12 -10.40 -11.67
C GLN A 67 -17.43 -8.97 -11.21
N TYR A 68 -16.45 -8.07 -11.27
CA TYR A 68 -16.63 -6.67 -10.89
C TYR A 68 -17.71 -6.00 -11.73
N GLY A 69 -17.70 -6.23 -13.05
CA GLY A 69 -18.73 -5.73 -13.97
C GLY A 69 -20.12 -6.30 -13.73
N ASN A 70 -20.22 -7.52 -13.19
CA ASN A 70 -21.49 -8.21 -12.92
C ASN A 70 -22.02 -7.95 -11.49
N THR A 71 -21.22 -7.39 -10.59
CA THR A 71 -21.56 -7.17 -9.18
C THR A 71 -22.02 -5.72 -8.96
N ALA A 72 -23.17 -5.33 -9.53
CA ALA A 72 -23.62 -3.94 -9.48
C ALA A 72 -24.13 -3.50 -8.10
N GLU A 73 -24.63 -4.42 -7.27
CA GLU A 73 -25.45 -4.08 -6.09
C GLU A 73 -24.71 -4.05 -4.75
N CYS A 74 -23.44 -4.49 -4.67
CA CYS A 74 -22.68 -4.52 -3.42
C CYS A 74 -21.31 -3.81 -3.55
N HIS A 75 -21.20 -2.60 -2.97
CA HIS A 75 -19.97 -1.79 -2.98
C HIS A 75 -18.78 -2.49 -2.31
N HIS A 76 -18.98 -3.16 -1.17
CA HIS A 76 -17.91 -3.88 -0.47
C HIS A 76 -17.36 -5.05 -1.30
N SER A 77 -18.23 -5.79 -1.98
CA SER A 77 -17.83 -6.88 -2.88
C SER A 77 -16.96 -6.38 -4.03
N ARG A 78 -17.35 -5.25 -4.63
CA ARG A 78 -16.54 -4.58 -5.67
C ARG A 78 -15.18 -4.14 -5.14
N TYR A 79 -15.10 -3.59 -3.94
CA TYR A 79 -13.82 -3.25 -3.31
C TYR A 79 -12.93 -4.48 -3.10
N ILE A 80 -13.47 -5.60 -2.59
CA ILE A 80 -12.70 -6.84 -2.40
C ILE A 80 -12.11 -7.32 -3.73
N LEU A 81 -12.88 -7.28 -4.82
CA LEU A 81 -12.39 -7.62 -6.15
C LEU A 81 -11.26 -6.67 -6.59
N LEU A 82 -11.41 -5.36 -6.36
CA LEU A 82 -10.37 -4.38 -6.69
C LEU A 82 -9.08 -4.58 -5.89
N ASP A 83 -9.18 -4.91 -4.60
CA ASP A 83 -8.02 -5.21 -3.72
C ASP A 83 -7.21 -6.40 -4.26
N TYR A 84 -7.90 -7.49 -4.61
CA TYR A 84 -7.29 -8.65 -5.26
C TYR A 84 -6.68 -8.34 -6.63
N ILE A 85 -7.37 -7.54 -7.45
CA ILE A 85 -6.87 -7.13 -8.76
C ILE A 85 -5.59 -6.31 -8.60
N LEU A 86 -5.58 -5.28 -7.74
CA LEU A 86 -4.42 -4.43 -7.55
C LEU A 86 -3.23 -5.22 -7.01
N ASN A 87 -3.45 -6.12 -6.04
CA ASN A 87 -2.41 -7.03 -5.54
C ASN A 87 -1.79 -7.84 -6.68
N GLY A 88 -2.64 -8.50 -7.48
CA GLY A 88 -2.18 -9.32 -8.60
C GLY A 88 -1.42 -8.52 -9.66
N LEU A 89 -1.91 -7.32 -10.00
CA LEU A 89 -1.27 -6.42 -10.97
C LEU A 89 0.14 -6.04 -10.51
N LEU A 90 0.33 -5.67 -9.24
CA LEU A 90 1.64 -5.30 -8.72
C LEU A 90 2.60 -6.50 -8.79
N ARG A 91 2.16 -7.70 -8.37
CA ARG A 91 2.96 -8.94 -8.47
C ARG A 91 3.39 -9.23 -9.91
N ILE A 92 2.51 -8.98 -10.86
CA ILE A 92 2.80 -9.10 -12.29
C ILE A 92 3.81 -8.06 -12.74
N VAL A 93 3.63 -6.78 -12.41
CA VAL A 93 4.58 -5.70 -12.76
C VAL A 93 5.99 -6.04 -12.27
N ASP A 94 6.11 -6.46 -11.00
CA ASP A 94 7.39 -6.87 -10.41
C ASP A 94 8.05 -8.00 -11.19
N THR A 95 7.27 -9.03 -11.53
CA THR A 95 7.75 -10.20 -12.28
C THR A 95 8.17 -9.83 -13.71
N LEU A 96 7.38 -9.00 -14.40
CA LEU A 96 7.69 -8.52 -15.74
C LEU A 96 8.98 -7.71 -15.77
N ILE A 97 9.16 -6.82 -14.80
CA ILE A 97 10.36 -6.00 -14.64
C ILE A 97 11.60 -6.86 -14.42
N ILE A 98 11.54 -7.78 -13.44
CA ILE A 98 12.67 -8.65 -13.09
C ILE A 98 13.13 -9.50 -14.29
N ASN A 99 12.19 -9.88 -15.16
CA ASN A 99 12.45 -10.76 -16.30
C ASN A 99 12.59 -9.99 -17.62
N ASN A 100 12.79 -8.66 -17.57
CA ASN A 100 13.02 -7.81 -18.73
C ASN A 100 11.97 -8.00 -19.84
N ALA A 101 10.69 -8.08 -19.44
CA ALA A 101 9.59 -8.04 -20.40
C ALA A 101 9.59 -6.71 -21.18
N LYS A 102 8.87 -6.68 -22.30
CA LYS A 102 8.74 -5.48 -23.13
C LYS A 102 8.13 -4.32 -22.33
N ASP A 103 8.67 -3.12 -22.51
CA ASP A 103 8.24 -1.91 -21.80
C ASP A 103 6.76 -1.62 -22.03
N GLU A 104 6.25 -1.85 -23.24
CA GLU A 104 4.84 -1.62 -23.56
C GLU A 104 3.92 -2.51 -22.71
N VAL A 105 4.32 -3.77 -22.46
CA VAL A 105 3.56 -4.69 -21.62
C VAL A 105 3.62 -4.26 -20.16
N ILE A 106 4.80 -3.88 -19.67
CA ILE A 106 4.96 -3.37 -18.30
C ILE A 106 4.07 -2.13 -18.09
N ASN A 107 4.16 -1.16 -19.00
CA ASN A 107 3.42 0.10 -18.91
C ASN A 107 1.89 -0.12 -18.99
N GLN A 108 1.41 -1.07 -19.80
CA GLN A 108 -0.01 -1.45 -19.81
C GLN A 108 -0.50 -1.95 -18.44
N VAL A 109 0.31 -2.75 -17.73
CA VAL A 109 -0.06 -3.23 -16.39
C VAL A 109 0.03 -2.10 -15.35
N ILE A 110 0.97 -1.17 -15.47
CA ILE A 110 1.06 0.03 -14.61
C ILE A 110 -0.18 0.92 -14.79
N ASP A 111 -0.57 1.23 -16.04
CA ASP A 111 -1.79 1.99 -16.34
C ASP A 111 -3.03 1.27 -15.75
N LYS A 112 -3.04 -0.06 -15.80
CA LYS A 112 -4.13 -0.85 -15.20
C LYS A 112 -4.15 -0.77 -13.67
N ALA A 113 -2.98 -0.80 -13.02
CA ALA A 113 -2.88 -0.63 -11.58
C ALA A 113 -3.40 0.75 -11.14
N LEU A 114 -3.08 1.81 -11.91
CA LEU A 114 -3.60 3.15 -11.67
C LEU A 114 -5.14 3.22 -11.82
N GLU A 115 -5.70 2.61 -12.86
CA GLU A 115 -7.16 2.53 -13.05
C GLU A 115 -7.84 1.81 -11.88
N THR A 116 -7.29 0.67 -11.43
CA THR A 116 -7.81 -0.06 -10.27
C THR A 116 -7.69 0.77 -8.99
N ALA A 117 -6.57 1.45 -8.77
CA ALA A 117 -6.36 2.31 -7.61
C ALA A 117 -7.35 3.51 -7.58
N LYS A 118 -7.69 4.10 -8.73
CA LYS A 118 -8.74 5.14 -8.84
C LYS A 118 -10.08 4.66 -8.29
N LEU A 119 -10.50 3.45 -8.66
CA LEU A 119 -11.75 2.88 -8.16
C LEU A 119 -11.68 2.53 -6.66
N ILE A 120 -10.51 2.15 -6.14
CA ILE A 120 -10.30 1.96 -4.70
C ILE A 120 -10.40 3.29 -3.96
N VAL A 121 -9.79 4.36 -4.48
CA VAL A 121 -9.92 5.71 -3.91
C VAL A 121 -11.37 6.17 -3.93
N ASP A 122 -12.06 6.00 -5.05
CA ASP A 122 -13.48 6.34 -5.18
C ASP A 122 -14.36 5.56 -4.19
N TYR A 123 -14.05 4.27 -3.96
CA TYR A 123 -14.69 3.49 -2.91
C TYR A 123 -14.55 4.16 -1.55
N PHE A 124 -13.33 4.48 -1.10
CA PHE A 124 -13.10 5.09 0.21
C PHE A 124 -13.74 6.49 0.36
N LEU A 125 -13.77 7.25 -0.74
CA LEU A 125 -14.39 8.57 -0.78
C LEU A 125 -15.92 8.51 -0.92
N GLY A 126 -16.53 7.31 -0.92
CA GLY A 126 -17.99 7.13 -1.02
C GLY A 126 -18.57 7.54 -2.38
N LYS A 127 -17.75 7.55 -3.43
CA LYS A 127 -18.17 7.89 -4.79
C LYS A 127 -18.72 6.67 -5.51
N THR A 128 -19.48 6.93 -6.58
CA THR A 128 -19.96 5.87 -7.47
C THR A 128 -18.78 5.19 -8.17
N LEU A 129 -18.74 3.86 -8.09
CA LEU A 129 -17.70 3.06 -8.75
C LEU A 129 -18.01 2.90 -10.24
N GLY A 130 -17.14 3.47 -11.07
CA GLY A 130 -17.21 3.39 -12.53
C GLY A 130 -16.90 1.99 -13.10
N PRO A 131 -16.95 1.82 -14.43
CA PRO A 131 -16.55 0.58 -15.08
C PRO A 131 -15.04 0.35 -14.93
N LEU A 132 -14.63 -0.92 -14.96
CA LEU A 132 -13.23 -1.33 -15.02
C LEU A 132 -12.96 -1.95 -16.39
N SER A 133 -11.98 -1.43 -17.12
CA SER A 133 -11.62 -1.92 -18.45
C SER A 133 -11.11 -3.37 -18.41
N ARG A 134 -11.05 -4.05 -19.56
CA ARG A 134 -10.39 -5.36 -19.65
C ARG A 134 -8.89 -5.19 -19.82
N LEU A 135 -8.12 -6.17 -19.35
CA LEU A 135 -6.67 -6.23 -19.50
C LEU A 135 -6.30 -7.37 -20.45
N PHE A 136 -5.56 -7.04 -21.51
CA PHE A 136 -5.11 -8.02 -22.50
C PHE A 136 -3.65 -7.74 -22.87
N PHE A 137 -2.79 -8.71 -22.60
CA PHE A 137 -1.42 -8.74 -23.10
C PHE A 137 -0.93 -10.18 -23.10
N ASP A 138 0.16 -10.43 -23.81
CA ASP A 138 0.81 -11.74 -23.86
C ASP A 138 2.29 -11.61 -23.49
N VAL A 139 2.83 -12.69 -22.94
CA VAL A 139 4.22 -12.80 -22.53
C VAL A 139 4.80 -14.14 -22.95
N PRO A 140 6.12 -14.26 -23.15
CA PRO A 140 6.76 -15.53 -23.44
C PRO A 140 6.38 -16.62 -22.43
N ASP A 141 6.28 -17.87 -22.89
CA ASP A 141 5.92 -19.04 -22.04
C ASP A 141 6.88 -19.28 -20.87
N ALA A 142 8.10 -18.75 -20.97
CA ALA A 142 9.05 -18.75 -19.86
C ALA A 142 8.56 -17.90 -18.69
N ILE A 143 7.98 -16.72 -18.96
CA ILE A 143 7.42 -15.81 -17.93
C ILE A 143 6.11 -16.37 -17.38
N LYS A 144 5.24 -16.95 -18.23
CA LYS A 144 3.96 -17.54 -17.81
C LYS A 144 4.09 -18.59 -16.70
N ARG A 145 5.20 -19.33 -16.69
CA ARG A 145 5.49 -20.41 -15.72
C ARG A 145 6.15 -19.92 -14.43
N LEU A 146 6.55 -18.65 -14.36
CA LEU A 146 7.15 -18.09 -13.14
C LEU A 146 6.11 -17.97 -12.04
N GLN A 147 6.58 -17.94 -10.79
CA GLN A 147 5.77 -17.72 -9.61
C GLN A 147 6.07 -16.33 -9.04
N PRO A 148 5.20 -15.33 -9.29
CA PRO A 148 5.33 -14.01 -8.70
C PRO A 148 5.36 -14.07 -7.18
N ARG A 149 6.15 -13.17 -6.57
CA ARG A 149 6.21 -13.03 -5.11
C ARG A 149 4.80 -12.84 -4.54
N VAL A 150 4.55 -13.42 -3.38
CA VAL A 150 3.20 -13.45 -2.77
C VAL A 150 2.95 -12.22 -1.90
N TYR A 151 3.94 -11.82 -1.10
CA TYR A 151 3.76 -10.81 -0.06
C TYR A 151 4.04 -9.41 -0.60
N LEU A 152 3.01 -8.56 -0.62
CA LEU A 152 3.14 -7.11 -0.70
C LEU A 152 3.27 -6.58 0.73
N GLU A 153 4.47 -6.14 1.12
CA GLU A 153 4.62 -5.30 2.30
C GLU A 153 4.08 -3.91 1.91
N GLY A 154 2.98 -3.43 2.51
CA GLY A 154 2.51 -2.05 2.23
C GLY A 154 1.29 -1.88 1.33
N ASP A 155 0.50 -2.93 1.11
CA ASP A 155 -0.78 -2.89 0.37
C ASP A 155 -1.93 -2.19 1.15
N ASN A 156 -1.64 -1.38 2.16
CA ASN A 156 -2.66 -0.73 2.97
C ASN A 156 -3.26 0.49 2.27
N HIS A 157 -4.34 0.26 1.52
CA HIS A 157 -4.95 1.30 0.70
C HIS A 157 -5.51 2.47 1.51
N LEU A 158 -6.06 2.21 2.70
CA LEU A 158 -6.63 3.27 3.54
C LEU A 158 -5.53 4.20 4.07
N LEU A 159 -4.43 3.64 4.60
CA LEU A 159 -3.31 4.45 5.08
C LEU A 159 -2.61 5.20 3.93
N SER A 160 -2.51 4.55 2.78
CA SER A 160 -2.00 5.19 1.56
C SER A 160 -2.86 6.38 1.15
N LEU A 161 -4.19 6.25 1.24
CA LEU A 161 -5.11 7.35 0.96
C LEU A 161 -4.99 8.47 1.99
N LEU A 162 -4.90 8.13 3.29
CA LEU A 162 -4.68 9.13 4.33
C LEU A 162 -3.39 9.90 4.09
N PHE A 163 -2.27 9.20 3.83
CA PHE A 163 -1.01 9.85 3.45
C PHE A 163 -1.19 10.80 2.25
N SER A 164 -1.90 10.34 1.22
CA SER A 164 -2.14 11.12 -0.01
C SER A 164 -2.94 12.39 0.26
N MET A 165 -3.93 12.34 1.16
CA MET A 165 -4.74 13.50 1.55
C MET A 165 -3.94 14.56 2.33
N TYR A 166 -2.89 14.15 3.05
CA TYR A 166 -2.02 15.05 3.80
C TYR A 166 -0.82 15.56 3.00
N THR A 167 -0.50 14.92 1.87
CA THR A 167 0.67 15.23 1.07
C THR A 167 0.28 16.07 -0.14
N PRO A 168 0.94 17.22 -0.40
CA PRO A 168 0.68 18.03 -1.58
C PRO A 168 0.85 17.23 -2.87
N SER A 169 0.05 17.55 -3.89
CA SER A 169 0.17 16.95 -5.23
C SER A 169 1.52 17.26 -5.88
N LYS A 170 2.00 16.33 -6.72
CA LYS A 170 3.18 16.40 -7.57
C LYS A 170 2.81 15.89 -8.95
N ASP A 171 3.52 16.29 -9.99
CA ASP A 171 3.20 15.89 -11.37
C ASP A 171 3.40 14.38 -11.61
N VAL A 172 4.37 13.79 -10.91
CA VAL A 172 4.69 12.35 -11.01
C VAL A 172 4.90 11.74 -9.62
N CYS A 173 4.33 10.56 -9.41
CA CYS A 173 4.65 9.68 -8.30
C CYS A 173 5.45 8.47 -8.79
N VAL A 174 6.62 8.25 -8.19
CA VAL A 174 7.47 7.09 -8.42
C VAL A 174 7.38 6.17 -7.20
N GLY A 175 6.76 5.01 -7.35
CA GLY A 175 6.72 4.00 -6.30
C GLY A 175 7.96 3.11 -6.32
N ILE A 176 8.44 2.73 -5.14
CA ILE A 176 9.50 1.71 -5.01
C ILE A 176 8.86 0.33 -4.97
N LEU A 177 9.09 -0.47 -6.02
CA LEU A 177 8.65 -1.87 -6.02
C LEU A 177 9.58 -2.71 -5.13
N PHE A 178 9.07 -3.61 -4.29
CA PHE A 178 7.69 -4.10 -4.30
C PHE A 178 6.76 -3.42 -3.29
N GLY A 179 7.30 -2.85 -2.20
CA GLY A 179 6.50 -2.40 -1.08
C GLY A 179 5.70 -1.13 -1.35
N GLY A 180 6.37 -0.08 -1.83
CA GLY A 180 5.77 1.18 -2.27
C GLY A 180 4.85 1.12 -3.51
N GLY A 181 4.59 -0.06 -4.08
CA GLY A 181 3.81 -0.22 -5.30
C GLY A 181 2.35 0.25 -5.15
N ALA A 182 1.67 -0.23 -4.10
CA ALA A 182 0.26 0.07 -3.85
C ALA A 182 0.06 1.51 -3.38
N CYS A 183 0.91 2.01 -2.48
CA CYS A 183 0.76 3.37 -1.96
C CYS A 183 1.01 4.43 -3.04
N ALA A 184 1.98 4.23 -3.93
CA ALA A 184 2.19 5.10 -5.07
C ALA A 184 1.00 5.10 -6.04
N ALA A 185 0.40 3.93 -6.29
CA ALA A 185 -0.80 3.84 -7.13
C ALA A 185 -1.98 4.61 -6.51
N VAL A 186 -2.18 4.50 -5.19
CA VAL A 186 -3.23 5.23 -4.47
C VAL A 186 -2.97 6.74 -4.46
N TYR A 187 -1.73 7.18 -4.24
CA TYR A 187 -1.36 8.59 -4.33
C TYR A 187 -1.60 9.15 -5.72
N ALA A 188 -1.13 8.45 -6.75
CA ALA A 188 -1.31 8.85 -8.13
C ALA A 188 -2.79 8.91 -8.52
N ALA A 189 -3.58 7.95 -8.05
CA ALA A 189 -5.02 7.92 -8.25
C ALA A 189 -5.75 9.08 -7.57
N TYR A 190 -5.40 9.39 -6.32
CA TYR A 190 -6.05 10.46 -5.54
C TYR A 190 -5.79 11.84 -6.12
N HIS A 191 -4.55 12.12 -6.54
CA HIS A 191 -4.15 13.41 -7.10
C HIS A 191 -4.35 13.52 -8.62
N ASP A 192 -4.72 12.43 -9.29
CA ASP A 192 -4.81 12.30 -10.76
C ASP A 192 -3.49 12.64 -11.48
N VAL A 193 -2.41 12.03 -11.01
CA VAL A 193 -1.04 12.30 -11.48
C VAL A 193 -0.40 11.06 -12.09
N GLN A 194 0.74 11.24 -12.75
CA GLN A 194 1.43 10.13 -13.42
C GLN A 194 1.99 9.13 -12.40
N LEU A 195 1.81 7.83 -12.68
CA LEU A 195 2.36 6.73 -11.90
C LEU A 195 3.53 6.08 -12.62
N ASN A 196 4.68 6.05 -11.96
CA ASN A 196 5.87 5.36 -12.39
C ASN A 196 6.39 4.45 -11.27
N TYR A 197 7.26 3.50 -11.63
CA TYR A 197 7.90 2.60 -10.67
C TYR A 197 9.40 2.48 -10.91
N VAL A 198 10.13 2.30 -9.81
CA VAL A 198 11.52 1.84 -9.79
C VAL A 198 11.59 0.53 -9.02
N LYS A 199 12.42 -0.42 -9.48
CA LYS A 199 12.62 -1.71 -8.80
C LYS A 199 13.97 -1.73 -8.10
N LEU A 200 13.94 -1.64 -6.78
CA LEU A 200 15.11 -1.82 -5.93
C LEU A 200 14.89 -2.99 -4.99
N SER A 201 15.92 -3.80 -4.77
CA SER A 201 15.89 -4.86 -3.78
C SER A 201 17.17 -4.84 -2.96
N TYR A 202 17.00 -4.66 -1.65
CA TYR A 202 18.11 -4.61 -0.70
C TYR A 202 18.28 -5.92 0.08
N TYR A 203 17.26 -6.80 0.07
CA TYR A 203 17.22 -8.02 0.88
C TYR A 203 17.32 -9.28 0.01
N ASP A 204 16.18 -9.78 -0.51
CA ASP A 204 16.11 -11.13 -1.08
C ASP A 204 16.69 -11.26 -2.50
N ASP A 205 16.93 -10.15 -3.19
CA ASP A 205 17.15 -10.13 -4.64
C ASP A 205 18.09 -8.99 -5.08
N ILE A 206 19.20 -8.77 -4.38
CA ILE A 206 20.15 -7.65 -4.64
C ILE A 206 20.55 -7.58 -6.14
N GLY A 207 20.70 -8.72 -6.81
CA GLY A 207 21.01 -8.83 -8.24
C GLY A 207 19.87 -8.50 -9.21
N ARG A 208 18.68 -8.18 -8.73
CA ARG A 208 17.49 -7.84 -9.52
C ARG A 208 17.02 -6.40 -9.34
N SER A 209 17.85 -5.57 -8.73
CA SER A 209 17.65 -4.12 -8.74
C SER A 209 17.88 -3.58 -10.14
N SER A 210 17.11 -2.57 -10.51
CA SER A 210 17.24 -1.88 -11.78
C SER A 210 17.26 -0.38 -11.58
N LYS A 211 18.14 0.28 -12.32
CA LYS A 211 18.23 1.74 -12.38
C LYS A 211 17.29 2.34 -13.43
N LYS A 212 16.38 1.54 -13.99
CA LYS A 212 15.38 1.97 -14.97
C LYS A 212 14.10 2.42 -14.27
N LEU A 213 13.47 3.45 -14.83
CA LEU A 213 12.14 3.89 -14.47
C LEU A 213 11.12 3.28 -15.45
N TRP A 214 10.05 2.68 -14.92
CA TRP A 214 8.92 2.17 -15.70
C TRP A 214 7.69 3.04 -15.49
N GLY A 215 6.82 3.11 -16.50
CA GLY A 215 5.75 4.09 -16.60
C GLY A 215 5.96 5.00 -17.80
N ARG A 216 5.25 6.14 -17.82
CA ARG A 216 5.36 7.12 -18.90
C ARG A 216 6.67 7.91 -18.77
N GLN A 217 7.10 8.51 -19.87
CA GLN A 217 8.28 9.38 -19.85
C GLN A 217 8.04 10.55 -18.87
N VAL A 218 9.03 10.85 -18.05
CA VAL A 218 8.98 11.98 -17.11
C VAL A 218 9.69 13.17 -17.75
N ASN A 219 9.03 14.33 -17.72
CA ASN A 219 9.67 15.59 -18.10
C ASN A 219 10.65 16.01 -16.99
N ILE A 220 11.81 16.53 -17.36
CA ILE A 220 12.83 17.02 -16.42
C ILE A 220 12.30 18.12 -15.49
N ASP A 221 11.38 18.95 -15.98
CA ASP A 221 10.76 20.03 -15.21
C ASP A 221 9.61 19.56 -14.30
N ALA A 222 9.26 18.27 -14.34
CA ALA A 222 8.16 17.73 -13.54
C ALA A 222 8.54 17.67 -12.06
N SER A 223 7.62 18.06 -11.19
CA SER A 223 7.75 17.82 -9.76
C SER A 223 7.49 16.33 -9.46
N VAL A 224 8.44 15.68 -8.77
CA VAL A 224 8.39 14.23 -8.53
C VAL A 224 8.34 13.91 -7.03
N LEU A 225 7.41 13.02 -6.65
CA LEU A 225 7.40 12.33 -5.36
C LEU A 225 7.92 10.90 -5.54
N LEU A 226 8.99 10.55 -4.85
CA LEU A 226 9.43 9.18 -4.66
C LEU A 226 8.80 8.64 -3.36
N LEU A 227 8.06 7.53 -3.46
CA LEU A 227 7.25 6.99 -2.36
C LEU A 227 7.55 5.52 -2.08
N ASP A 228 7.73 5.20 -0.78
CA ASP A 228 7.74 3.83 -0.27
C ASP A 228 6.60 3.60 0.73
N ASP A 229 6.28 2.35 1.02
CA ASP A 229 5.27 1.99 2.01
C ASP A 229 5.76 2.25 3.45
N ASN A 230 7.02 1.95 3.72
CA ASN A 230 7.63 2.14 5.02
C ASN A 230 9.09 2.58 4.92
N CYS A 231 9.59 3.29 5.94
CA CYS A 231 10.97 3.73 6.01
C CYS A 231 11.64 3.28 7.32
N GLY A 232 12.60 2.37 7.21
CA GLY A 232 13.43 1.90 8.33
C GLY A 232 14.77 2.63 8.44
N THR A 233 15.68 2.32 7.51
CA THR A 233 16.98 3.01 7.36
C THR A 233 16.95 4.10 6.29
N GLY A 234 15.94 4.06 5.41
CA GLY A 234 15.76 4.89 4.21
C GLY A 234 16.82 4.76 3.11
N ASN A 235 17.73 3.78 3.21
CA ASN A 235 18.72 3.52 2.15
C ASN A 235 18.06 3.28 0.78
N THR A 236 16.93 2.58 0.73
CA THR A 236 16.20 2.33 -0.53
C THR A 236 15.67 3.62 -1.16
N LEU A 237 15.12 4.52 -0.32
CA LEU A 237 14.62 5.83 -0.77
C LEU A 237 15.75 6.72 -1.26
N LEU A 238 16.87 6.80 -0.53
CA LEU A 238 18.04 7.55 -0.95
C LEU A 238 18.62 7.01 -2.25
N TRP A 239 18.75 5.68 -2.37
CA TRP A 239 19.27 5.07 -3.59
C TRP A 239 18.37 5.30 -4.80
N ALA A 240 17.04 5.23 -4.63
CA ALA A 240 16.11 5.58 -5.70
C ALA A 240 16.19 7.07 -6.07
N LYS A 241 16.36 7.96 -5.09
CA LYS A 241 16.57 9.39 -5.34
C LYS A 241 17.85 9.63 -6.15
N ASP A 242 18.94 8.97 -5.80
CA ASP A 242 20.20 9.05 -6.54
C ASP A 242 20.03 8.56 -7.99
N ILE A 243 19.28 7.47 -8.21
CA ILE A 243 18.97 6.98 -9.56
C ILE A 243 18.19 8.02 -10.38
N LEU A 244 17.19 8.67 -9.76
CA LEU A 244 16.40 9.71 -10.42
C LEU A 244 17.27 10.92 -10.78
N HIS A 245 18.16 11.33 -9.88
CA HIS A 245 19.07 12.44 -10.12
C HIS A 245 20.13 12.09 -11.20
N GLU A 246 20.87 11.01 -11.02
CA GLU A 246 22.00 10.65 -11.91
C GLU A 246 21.58 10.31 -13.34
N ARG A 247 20.40 9.72 -13.54
CA ARG A 247 19.97 9.19 -14.85
C ARG A 247 18.92 10.01 -15.56
N TYR A 248 18.14 10.78 -14.81
CA TYR A 248 17.01 11.52 -15.36
C TYR A 248 17.08 13.02 -15.03
N ASP A 249 18.09 13.46 -14.26
CA ASP A 249 18.26 14.85 -13.81
C ASP A 249 17.04 15.36 -13.02
N ILE A 250 16.45 14.48 -12.21
CA ILE A 250 15.26 14.75 -11.40
C ILE A 250 15.65 14.84 -9.92
N ASP A 251 15.41 15.99 -9.29
CA ASP A 251 15.47 16.11 -7.82
C ASP A 251 14.11 15.77 -7.20
N ALA A 252 13.94 14.49 -6.85
CA ALA A 252 12.70 14.00 -6.26
C ALA A 252 12.56 14.36 -4.78
N LYS A 253 11.32 14.63 -4.38
CA LYS A 253 10.89 14.68 -2.98
C LYS A 253 10.70 13.27 -2.45
N ILE A 254 11.09 13.01 -1.21
CA ILE A 254 11.01 11.67 -0.59
C ILE A 254 9.80 11.60 0.34
N GLY A 255 8.99 10.56 0.17
CA GLY A 255 7.87 10.24 1.03
C GLY A 255 7.86 8.80 1.52
N ALA A 256 7.27 8.57 2.70
CA ALA A 256 6.96 7.25 3.21
C ALA A 256 5.59 7.22 3.89
N VAL A 257 4.80 6.17 3.62
CA VAL A 257 3.48 5.98 4.29
C VAL A 257 3.65 5.61 5.76
N GLU A 258 4.74 4.95 6.15
CA GLU A 258 5.06 4.68 7.55
C GLU A 258 6.53 4.96 7.84
N LEU A 259 6.82 5.36 9.08
CA LEU A 259 8.16 5.21 9.63
C LEU A 259 8.22 3.88 10.38
N HIS A 260 9.39 3.25 10.42
CA HIS A 260 9.61 2.11 11.31
C HIS A 260 9.78 2.61 12.75
N TRP A 261 8.68 3.04 13.37
CA TRP A 261 8.67 3.73 14.64
C TRP A 261 9.28 2.94 15.80
N GLU A 262 9.09 1.61 15.82
CA GLU A 262 9.76 0.75 16.80
C GLU A 262 11.27 0.74 16.61
N LYS A 263 11.76 0.65 15.37
CA LYS A 263 13.21 0.71 15.12
C LYS A 263 13.77 2.03 15.63
N LEU A 264 13.06 3.14 15.39
CA LEU A 264 13.40 4.44 15.94
C LEU A 264 13.42 4.42 17.48
N LEU A 265 12.38 3.89 18.11
CA LEU A 265 12.27 3.78 19.57
C LEU A 265 13.38 2.91 20.18
N ARG A 266 13.68 1.74 19.61
CA ARG A 266 14.76 0.86 20.08
C ARG A 266 16.13 1.52 19.99
N VAL A 267 16.42 2.18 18.88
CA VAL A 267 17.73 2.82 18.67
C VAL A 267 17.89 4.07 19.51
N LYS A 268 16.86 4.93 19.57
CA LYS A 268 16.94 6.23 20.21
C LYS A 268 16.58 6.21 21.70
N GLY A 269 15.68 5.31 22.10
CA GLY A 269 15.22 5.18 23.49
C GLY A 269 15.93 4.12 24.30
N TYR A 270 16.54 3.13 23.65
CA TYR A 270 17.14 1.96 24.31
C TYR A 270 18.56 1.63 23.81
N ASP A 271 19.22 2.57 23.12
CA ASP A 271 20.59 2.46 22.62
C ASP A 271 20.88 1.19 21.80
N HIS A 272 19.87 0.68 21.08
CA HIS A 272 20.06 -0.47 20.21
C HIS A 272 21.00 -0.11 19.04
N GLN A 273 21.86 -1.03 18.62
CA GLN A 273 22.90 -0.80 17.59
C GLN A 273 22.38 -0.69 16.14
N ASP A 274 21.06 -0.62 15.97
CA ASP A 274 20.43 -0.57 14.65
C ASP A 274 20.61 0.83 14.03
N THR A 275 20.68 0.91 12.69
CA THR A 275 20.61 2.20 11.99
C THR A 275 19.16 2.60 11.74
N VAL A 276 18.83 3.86 11.98
CA VAL A 276 17.51 4.46 11.69
C VAL A 276 17.65 5.56 10.67
N PHE A 277 16.57 5.81 9.92
CA PHE A 277 16.53 6.88 8.95
C PHE A 277 16.72 8.26 9.60
N ASP A 278 17.42 9.15 8.90
CA ASP A 278 17.50 10.56 9.26
C ASP A 278 16.22 11.26 8.79
N LEU A 279 15.34 11.56 9.75
CA LEU A 279 14.04 12.19 9.48
C LEU A 279 14.15 13.56 8.80
N SER A 280 15.30 14.24 8.85
CA SER A 280 15.53 15.49 8.12
C SER A 280 15.59 15.31 6.60
N GLN A 281 15.82 14.08 6.13
CA GLN A 281 15.90 13.72 4.71
C GLN A 281 14.54 13.28 4.14
N LEU A 282 13.50 13.14 4.98
CA LEU A 282 12.13 12.91 4.49
C LEU A 282 11.43 14.23 4.24
N ASP A 283 10.85 14.40 3.05
CA ASP A 283 10.00 15.55 2.78
C ASP A 283 8.57 15.33 3.34
N TYR A 284 8.06 14.10 3.24
CA TYR A 284 6.69 13.76 3.60
C TYR A 284 6.61 12.44 4.39
N LEU A 285 6.16 12.50 5.64
CA LEU A 285 5.91 11.32 6.48
C LEU A 285 4.43 11.25 6.80
N SER A 286 3.81 10.09 6.56
CA SER A 286 2.55 9.85 7.25
C SER A 286 2.82 9.66 8.74
N PRO A 287 2.06 10.33 9.60
CA PRO A 287 2.25 10.28 11.04
C PRO A 287 1.80 8.93 11.62
N TRP A 288 1.04 8.13 10.85
CA TRP A 288 0.43 6.88 11.31
C TRP A 288 1.47 5.81 11.64
N THR A 289 1.26 5.12 12.76
CA THR A 289 2.07 3.98 13.18
C THR A 289 1.18 2.73 13.10
N PHE A 290 1.54 1.75 12.26
CA PHE A 290 0.67 0.60 11.99
C PHE A 290 1.30 -0.79 12.18
N ARG A 291 2.62 -0.92 12.04
CA ARG A 291 3.29 -2.23 12.10
C ARG A 291 3.11 -2.95 13.45
N HIS A 292 2.63 -2.25 14.50
CA HIS A 292 2.56 -2.75 15.87
C HIS A 292 1.18 -2.83 16.52
N HIS A 293 0.04 -2.45 15.92
CA HIS A 293 -1.24 -2.64 16.63
C HIS A 293 -1.52 -4.09 17.01
N LYS A 294 -1.15 -5.07 16.18
CA LYS A 294 -1.38 -6.48 16.50
C LYS A 294 -0.53 -6.89 17.69
N LEU A 295 0.69 -6.36 17.78
CA LEU A 295 1.54 -6.52 18.95
C LEU A 295 0.97 -5.79 20.17
N LEU A 296 0.51 -4.54 20.04
CA LEU A 296 -0.13 -3.79 21.12
C LEU A 296 -1.42 -4.46 21.60
N ASN A 297 -2.28 -4.93 20.69
CA ASN A 297 -3.48 -5.67 21.02
C ASN A 297 -3.14 -7.00 21.70
N TYR A 298 -2.08 -7.67 21.29
CA TYR A 298 -1.60 -8.87 21.96
C TYR A 298 -1.04 -8.55 23.35
N LEU A 299 -0.28 -7.47 23.51
CA LEU A 299 0.36 -7.05 24.77
C LEU A 299 -0.64 -6.43 25.77
N VAL A 300 -1.69 -5.77 25.29
CA VAL A 300 -2.75 -5.17 26.11
C VAL A 300 -3.84 -6.19 26.45
N ASN A 301 -4.10 -7.16 25.56
CA ASN A 301 -5.17 -8.15 25.72
C ASN A 301 -4.65 -9.59 25.91
N SER A 302 -3.41 -9.79 26.37
CA SER A 302 -2.83 -11.13 26.61
C SER A 302 -3.61 -11.97 27.63
N ASP A 303 -4.53 -11.35 28.38
CA ASP A 303 -5.45 -12.02 29.30
C ASP A 303 -6.84 -12.34 28.67
N ALA A 304 -7.10 -11.95 27.43
CA ALA A 304 -8.38 -12.13 26.76
C ALA A 304 -8.35 -13.29 25.77
N SER A 305 -9.25 -14.27 25.96
CA SER A 305 -9.57 -15.33 24.99
C SER A 305 -9.62 -14.82 23.54
N PRO A 306 -9.20 -15.60 22.52
CA PRO A 306 -9.34 -15.25 21.10
C PRO A 306 -10.74 -14.80 20.67
N SER A 307 -11.77 -15.18 21.43
CA SER A 307 -13.17 -14.76 21.25
C SER A 307 -13.47 -13.31 21.66
N ASN A 308 -12.56 -12.63 22.35
CA ASN A 308 -12.73 -11.26 22.86
C ASN A 308 -11.99 -10.21 22.02
N HIS A 309 -11.51 -10.57 20.83
CA HIS A 309 -10.85 -9.60 19.96
C HIS A 309 -11.84 -8.50 19.54
N LYS A 310 -11.51 -7.25 19.86
CA LYS A 310 -12.27 -6.07 19.43
C LYS A 310 -11.60 -5.52 18.18
N LEU A 311 -12.40 -5.17 17.15
CA LEU A 311 -11.88 -4.51 15.94
C LEU A 311 -11.11 -3.26 16.35
N THR A 312 -9.86 -3.12 15.89
CA THR A 312 -9.07 -1.90 16.11
C THR A 312 -9.61 -0.79 15.23
N THR A 313 -10.13 0.26 15.85
CA THR A 313 -10.69 1.42 15.15
C THR A 313 -9.58 2.42 14.80
N ILE A 314 -9.80 3.27 13.81
CA ILE A 314 -8.87 4.37 13.48
C ILE A 314 -8.56 5.26 14.69
N ARG A 315 -9.50 5.41 15.62
CA ARG A 315 -9.26 6.14 16.88
C ARG A 315 -8.25 5.42 17.77
N ASP A 316 -8.36 4.11 17.94
CA ASP A 316 -7.39 3.31 18.71
C ASP A 316 -5.99 3.45 18.11
N TRP A 317 -5.90 3.49 16.79
CA TRP A 317 -4.67 3.69 16.05
C TRP A 317 -4.05 5.07 16.16
N ALA A 318 -4.88 6.11 16.07
CA ALA A 318 -4.42 7.46 16.31
C ALA A 318 -3.88 7.62 17.73
N ASN A 319 -4.57 7.03 18.72
CA ASN A 319 -4.12 7.02 20.11
C ASN A 319 -2.80 6.27 20.28
N TYR A 320 -2.65 5.10 19.65
CA TYR A 320 -1.37 4.38 19.64
C TYR A 320 -0.25 5.22 19.03
N SER A 321 -0.50 5.79 17.86
CA SER A 321 0.50 6.57 17.13
C SER A 321 0.91 7.84 17.88
N ARG A 322 -0.08 8.51 18.48
CA ARG A 322 0.11 9.60 19.41
C ARG A 322 1.01 9.17 20.57
N THR A 323 0.71 8.04 21.21
CA THR A 323 1.49 7.50 22.35
C THR A 323 2.95 7.27 21.99
N ILE A 324 3.23 6.64 20.84
CA ILE A 324 4.61 6.41 20.37
C ILE A 324 5.37 7.71 20.18
N ILE A 325 4.73 8.72 19.59
CA ILE A 325 5.36 10.03 19.41
C ILE A 325 5.59 10.74 20.74
N TYR A 326 4.67 10.66 21.71
CA TYR A 326 4.94 11.22 23.05
C TYR A 326 6.11 10.52 23.73
N LEU A 327 6.18 9.18 23.68
CA LEU A 327 7.31 8.43 24.23
C LEU A 327 8.65 8.87 23.60
N LEU A 328 8.68 9.01 22.28
CA LEU A 328 9.87 9.50 21.57
C LEU A 328 10.21 10.96 21.94
N SER A 329 9.20 11.81 22.14
CA SER A 329 9.39 13.20 22.59
C SER A 329 9.95 13.26 24.01
N ASP A 330 9.48 12.40 24.91
CA ASP A 330 9.96 12.31 26.30
C ASP A 330 11.41 11.81 26.35
N LEU A 331 11.83 11.03 25.35
CA LEU A 331 13.21 10.59 25.13
C LEU A 331 14.09 11.68 24.47
N GLY A 332 13.57 12.89 24.27
CA GLY A 332 14.34 14.04 23.77
C GLY A 332 14.49 14.13 22.25
N ILE A 333 13.75 13.32 21.49
CA ILE A 333 13.75 13.41 20.02
C ILE A 333 13.03 14.68 19.59
N SER A 334 13.69 15.46 18.72
CA SER A 334 13.27 16.84 18.39
C SER A 334 13.72 17.31 17.01
N ASP A 335 13.94 16.40 16.05
CA ASP A 335 14.25 16.82 14.68
C ASP A 335 13.02 17.39 13.95
N ILE A 336 13.26 18.11 12.85
CA ILE A 336 12.22 18.82 12.09
C ILE A 336 11.15 17.86 11.55
N GLY A 337 11.54 16.66 11.10
CA GLY A 337 10.59 15.66 10.60
C GLY A 337 9.71 15.12 11.73
N PHE A 338 10.31 14.86 12.89
CA PHE A 338 9.61 14.46 14.10
C PHE A 338 8.65 15.54 14.62
N GLU A 339 9.08 16.80 14.70
CA GLU A 339 8.22 17.90 15.15
C GLU A 339 7.06 18.17 14.19
N ARG A 340 7.25 17.98 12.87
CA ARG A 340 6.14 17.98 11.89
C ARG A 340 5.13 16.87 12.16
N ALA A 341 5.59 15.64 12.39
CA ALA A 341 4.73 14.51 12.73
C ALA A 341 3.99 14.73 14.06
N LYS A 342 4.65 15.36 15.05
CA LYS A 342 4.07 15.72 16.34
C LYS A 342 2.98 16.80 16.20
N GLN A 343 3.25 17.88 15.44
CA GLN A 343 2.28 18.94 15.17
C GLN A 343 1.02 18.42 14.48
N PHE A 344 1.17 17.45 13.56
CA PHE A 344 0.04 16.77 12.97
C PHE A 344 -0.90 16.18 14.04
N TYR A 345 -0.35 15.43 15.01
CA TYR A 345 -1.16 14.80 16.06
C TYR A 345 -1.77 15.78 17.06
N PHE A 346 -1.14 16.94 17.27
CA PHE A 346 -1.73 18.01 18.08
C PHE A 346 -2.97 18.63 17.43
N ASN A 347 -3.00 18.68 16.10
CA ASN A 347 -4.08 19.29 15.33
C ASN A 347 -5.16 18.28 14.87
N LEU A 348 -4.99 17.00 15.22
CA LEU A 348 -5.88 15.93 14.81
C LEU A 348 -7.08 15.86 15.78
N ASP A 349 -8.19 16.51 15.44
CA ASP A 349 -9.49 16.29 16.10
C ASP A 349 -10.08 14.95 15.61
N LEU A 350 -10.11 13.93 16.49
CA LEU A 350 -10.67 12.59 16.21
C LEU A 350 -11.78 12.15 17.16
#